data_AF-A0A3G2R1Q6-F1
#
_entry.id   AF-A0A3G2R1Q6-F1
#
_cell.length_a   1.000
_cell.length_b   1.000
_cell.length_c   1.000
_cell.angle_alpha   90.00
_cell.angle_beta   90.00
_cell.angle_gamma   90.00
#
_symmetry.space_group_name_H-M   'P 1'
#
loop_
_entity.id
_entity.type
_entity.pdbx_description
1 polymer ?
#
loop_
_entity_poly.entity_id
_entity_poly.type
_entity_poly.pdbx_seq_one_letter_code
_entity_poly.pdbx_strand_id
1 'polypeptide(L)'
;MKSITLKIDGYVIEAKEGQNLLQAALDAGIYIPHLCYHPDLTPAGNCKLCAVEIEGHDGIVQACETVVEDGMVVNTKTEAVKKLRNMALELLLASHPKDCTSCNKYLNCELQALMQYMGVAHSRLREIQKENTGIAKSDNLIKREMQRCIQCGRCVRACEELRGVGVLTFNKKNGETYIYTKDDKPLKETDCRFCGACVEVCPTGAIQDVEGVFSKNVPRNMALVPCKNNCPAHTDIPMYIRLVSQGRYSDAVSVIREKLTFPHSLGYICTHACESGCKRMHLNEPIAIREIKRFAVENDEAQAWRKKVVKNKPNGKKSGYYWRRPRRNDSSILFGKKGL
;
A
#
# COMPACT_ATOMS: atom_id res chain seq x y z
N MET A 1 -8.85 -14.39 21.76
CA MET A 1 -8.00 -15.40 21.09
C MET A 1 -7.09 -15.98 22.16
N LYS A 2 -6.99 -17.31 22.22
CA LYS A 2 -6.11 -18.00 23.15
C LYS A 2 -4.65 -17.74 22.74
N SER A 3 -3.78 -17.52 23.72
CA SER A 3 -2.33 -17.48 23.47
C SER A 3 -1.83 -18.93 23.47
N ILE A 4 -1.02 -19.29 22.49
CA ILE A 4 -0.37 -20.58 22.36
C ILE A 4 1.14 -20.39 22.30
N THR A 5 1.89 -21.42 22.67
CA THR A 5 3.34 -21.36 22.76
C THR A 5 3.95 -22.30 21.75
N LEU A 6 4.87 -21.80 20.94
CA LEU A 6 5.65 -22.61 19.99
C LEU A 6 7.14 -22.28 20.07
N LYS A 7 7.98 -23.12 19.47
CA LYS A 7 9.43 -22.92 19.39
C LYS A 7 9.86 -22.70 17.95
N ILE A 8 10.65 -21.66 17.70
CA ILE A 8 11.30 -21.43 16.40
C ILE A 8 12.81 -21.31 16.62
N ASP A 9 13.60 -22.19 16.00
CA ASP A 9 15.06 -22.27 16.17
C ASP A 9 15.51 -22.31 17.65
N GLY A 10 14.71 -22.98 18.51
CA GLY A 10 14.95 -23.08 19.95
C GLY A 10 14.41 -21.92 20.79
N TYR A 11 13.96 -20.82 20.17
CA TYR A 11 13.34 -19.69 20.88
C TYR A 11 11.86 -19.95 21.12
N VAL A 12 11.44 -19.82 22.37
CA VAL A 12 10.02 -19.91 22.76
C VAL A 12 9.34 -18.59 22.41
N ILE A 13 8.24 -18.66 21.66
CA ILE A 13 7.45 -17.49 21.28
C ILE A 13 5.97 -17.71 21.63
N GLU A 14 5.28 -16.61 21.92
CA GLU A 14 3.83 -16.59 22.09
C GLU A 14 3.15 -16.14 20.81
N ALA A 15 2.12 -16.87 20.39
CA ALA A 15 1.33 -16.54 19.20
C ALA A 15 -0.16 -16.67 19.49
N LYS A 16 -0.98 -16.04 18.66
CA LYS A 16 -2.43 -16.21 18.76
C LYS A 16 -2.82 -17.51 18.07
N GLU A 17 -3.71 -18.28 18.71
CA GLU A 17 -4.29 -19.46 18.08
C GLU A 17 -4.92 -19.11 16.73
N GLY A 18 -4.63 -19.92 15.70
CA GLY A 18 -5.09 -19.67 14.33
C GLY A 18 -4.28 -18.63 13.55
N GLN A 19 -3.23 -18.06 14.14
CA GLN A 19 -2.34 -17.12 13.46
C GLN A 19 -1.49 -17.84 12.41
N ASN A 20 -1.06 -17.10 11.41
CA ASN A 20 -0.12 -17.57 10.41
C ASN A 20 1.29 -17.73 10.99
N LEU A 21 1.99 -18.84 10.70
CA LEU A 21 3.33 -19.11 11.24
C LEU A 21 4.37 -18.05 10.83
N LEU A 22 4.36 -17.59 9.58
CA LEU A 22 5.25 -16.52 9.14
C LEU A 22 4.95 -15.22 9.90
N GLN A 23 3.68 -14.85 10.09
CA GLN A 23 3.33 -13.64 10.84
C GLN A 23 3.72 -13.77 12.32
N ALA A 24 3.50 -14.93 12.95
CA ALA A 24 3.90 -15.18 14.33
C ALA A 24 5.42 -15.06 14.52
N ALA A 25 6.21 -15.58 13.58
CA ALA A 25 7.66 -15.42 13.59
C ALA A 25 8.07 -13.94 13.49
N LEU A 26 7.47 -13.18 12.57
CA LEU A 26 7.77 -11.76 12.38
C LEU A 26 7.38 -10.91 13.60
N ASP A 27 6.22 -11.18 14.21
CA ASP A 27 5.76 -10.50 15.44
C ASP A 27 6.72 -10.75 16.61
N ALA A 28 7.34 -11.94 16.67
CA ALA A 28 8.35 -12.30 17.65
C ALA A 28 9.78 -11.80 17.29
N GLY A 29 9.95 -11.05 16.21
CA GLY A 29 11.24 -10.54 15.76
C GLY A 29 12.14 -11.58 15.08
N ILE A 30 11.60 -12.75 14.72
CA ILE A 30 12.31 -13.81 14.01
C ILE A 30 12.06 -13.64 12.51
N TYR A 31 13.11 -13.25 11.77
CA TYR A 31 13.01 -13.05 10.34
C TYR A 31 13.06 -14.37 9.56
N ILE A 32 12.00 -14.65 8.81
CA ILE A 32 11.96 -15.73 7.82
C ILE A 32 11.91 -15.08 6.42
N PRO A 33 12.82 -15.42 5.48
CA PRO A 33 12.84 -14.87 4.13
C PRO A 33 11.50 -15.01 3.38
N HIS A 34 11.02 -13.93 2.77
CA HIS A 34 9.75 -13.94 2.01
C HIS A 34 9.67 -12.80 0.99
N LEU A 35 8.96 -13.04 -0.13
CA LEU A 35 8.71 -12.04 -1.18
C LEU A 35 7.25 -11.95 -1.63
N CYS A 36 6.48 -13.03 -1.54
CA CYS A 36 5.07 -13.00 -1.93
C CYS A 36 4.15 -12.67 -0.76
N TYR A 37 4.57 -12.90 0.49
CA TYR A 37 3.78 -12.57 1.66
C TYR A 37 3.60 -11.07 1.84
N HIS A 38 2.42 -10.63 2.28
CA HIS A 38 2.12 -9.26 2.69
C HIS A 38 1.04 -9.32 3.78
N PRO A 39 1.13 -8.56 4.89
CA PRO A 39 0.19 -8.68 6.01
C PRO A 39 -1.28 -8.48 5.63
N ASP A 40 -1.55 -7.55 4.71
CA ASP A 40 -2.91 -7.24 4.26
C ASP A 40 -3.43 -8.14 3.12
N LEU A 41 -2.68 -9.16 2.69
CA LEU A 41 -3.06 -10.03 1.57
C LEU A 41 -3.10 -11.50 1.99
N THR A 42 -4.02 -12.25 1.39
CA THR A 42 -4.13 -13.70 1.59
C THR A 42 -2.84 -14.39 1.17
N PRO A 43 -2.22 -15.25 2.00
CA PRO A 43 -0.99 -15.94 1.63
C PRO A 43 -1.15 -16.82 0.39
N ALA A 44 -0.10 -16.88 -0.44
CA ALA A 44 -0.15 -17.57 -1.74
C ALA A 44 0.95 -18.61 -1.97
N GLY A 45 2.00 -18.65 -1.13
CA GLY A 45 3.07 -19.65 -1.26
C GLY A 45 3.89 -19.63 -2.56
N ASN A 46 3.81 -18.58 -3.38
CA ASN A 46 4.42 -18.60 -4.71
C ASN A 46 5.96 -18.55 -4.70
N CYS A 47 6.56 -17.79 -3.78
CA CYS A 47 8.02 -17.56 -3.81
C CYS A 47 8.86 -18.67 -3.16
N LYS A 48 8.25 -19.56 -2.37
CA LYS A 48 8.91 -20.67 -1.63
C LYS A 48 10.05 -20.28 -0.65
N LEU A 49 10.36 -18.99 -0.49
CA LEU A 49 11.41 -18.53 0.42
C LEU A 49 11.10 -18.74 1.90
N CYS A 50 9.82 -18.75 2.27
CA CYS A 50 9.37 -18.99 3.64
C CYS A 50 9.36 -20.47 4.06
N ALA A 51 10.11 -21.31 3.33
CA ALA A 51 10.30 -22.72 3.64
C ALA A 51 10.84 -22.92 5.05
N VAL A 52 10.25 -23.85 5.81
CA VAL A 52 10.65 -24.24 7.16
C VAL A 52 10.39 -25.73 7.37
N GLU A 53 11.12 -26.34 8.30
CA GLU A 53 10.85 -27.70 8.77
C GLU A 53 10.12 -27.65 10.10
N ILE A 54 9.16 -28.55 10.29
CA ILE A 54 8.39 -28.65 11.53
C ILE A 54 8.53 -30.08 12.02
N GLU A 55 8.87 -30.26 13.30
CA GLU A 55 8.98 -31.60 13.88
C GLU A 55 7.62 -32.32 13.82
N GLY A 56 7.62 -33.56 13.35
CA GLY A 56 6.41 -34.35 13.14
C GLY A 56 5.70 -34.14 11.81
N HIS A 57 6.13 -33.18 10.98
CA HIS A 57 5.67 -33.04 9.60
C HIS A 57 6.61 -33.74 8.62
N ASP A 58 6.03 -34.41 7.62
CA ASP A 58 6.80 -34.97 6.50
C ASP A 58 7.21 -33.86 5.52
N GLY A 59 8.51 -33.62 5.44
CA GLY A 59 9.12 -32.70 4.48
C GLY A 59 9.08 -31.22 4.88
N ILE A 60 9.43 -30.36 3.91
CA ILE A 60 9.53 -28.92 4.11
C ILE A 60 8.19 -28.27 3.76
N VAL A 61 7.69 -27.45 4.68
CA VAL A 61 6.43 -26.71 4.52
C VAL A 61 6.68 -25.21 4.37
N GLN A 62 5.63 -24.46 4.03
CA GLN A 62 5.72 -23.02 3.82
C GLN A 62 5.11 -22.27 4.99
N ALA A 63 5.93 -21.50 5.71
CA ALA A 63 5.48 -20.78 6.90
C ALA A 63 4.33 -19.81 6.61
N CYS A 64 4.22 -19.27 5.38
CA CYS A 64 3.12 -18.37 5.04
C CYS A 64 1.78 -19.08 4.83
N GLU A 65 1.72 -20.40 4.66
CA GLU A 65 0.47 -21.16 4.52
C GLU A 65 0.15 -21.99 5.76
N THR A 66 1.14 -22.21 6.63
CA THR A 66 1.00 -22.95 7.87
C THR A 66 0.35 -22.10 8.97
N VAL A 67 -0.61 -22.70 9.67
CA VAL A 67 -1.23 -22.15 10.88
C VAL A 67 -0.42 -22.60 12.09
N VAL A 68 -0.25 -21.71 13.09
CA VAL A 68 0.45 -22.08 14.33
C VAL A 68 -0.38 -23.03 15.19
N GLU A 69 0.29 -24.04 15.75
CA GLU A 69 -0.28 -24.98 16.71
C GLU A 69 0.50 -24.94 18.02
N ASP A 70 -0.17 -25.25 19.13
CA ASP A 70 0.46 -25.26 20.45
C ASP A 70 1.50 -26.38 20.53
N GLY A 71 2.69 -26.06 21.06
CA GLY A 71 3.81 -27.00 21.15
C GLY A 71 4.56 -27.24 19.84
N MET A 72 4.21 -26.57 18.74
CA MET A 72 4.90 -26.71 17.45
C MET A 72 6.41 -26.36 17.58
N VAL A 73 7.28 -27.16 16.97
CA VAL A 73 8.73 -26.93 16.92
C VAL A 73 9.17 -26.74 15.48
N VAL A 74 9.64 -25.53 15.17
CA VAL A 74 9.98 -25.09 13.81
C VAL A 74 11.48 -24.85 13.70
N ASN A 75 12.09 -25.41 12.67
CA ASN A 75 13.49 -25.25 12.33
C ASN A 75 13.63 -24.49 11.00
N THR A 76 14.30 -23.35 11.02
CA THR A 76 14.45 -22.46 9.84
C THR A 76 15.86 -22.46 9.25
N LYS A 77 16.82 -23.11 9.93
CA LYS A 77 18.26 -23.06 9.63
C LYS A 77 18.86 -24.40 9.17
N THR A 78 18.04 -25.40 8.90
CA THR A 78 18.53 -26.71 8.45
C THR A 78 19.09 -26.64 7.03
N GLU A 79 19.97 -27.57 6.69
CA GLU A 79 20.63 -27.59 5.38
C GLU A 79 19.64 -27.83 4.24
N ALA A 80 18.57 -28.60 4.48
CA ALA A 80 17.53 -28.82 3.48
C ALA A 80 16.72 -27.54 3.21
N VAL A 81 16.35 -26.79 4.27
CA VAL A 81 15.69 -25.48 4.14
C VAL A 81 16.58 -24.48 3.40
N LYS A 82 17.87 -24.39 3.75
CA LYS A 82 18.83 -23.50 3.06
C LYS A 82 18.94 -23.84 1.58
N LYS A 83 19.08 -25.12 1.22
CA LYS A 83 19.16 -25.58 -0.18
C LYS A 83 17.92 -25.20 -0.96
N LEU A 84 16.73 -25.42 -0.39
CA LEU A 84 15.46 -25.07 -1.04
C LEU A 84 15.35 -23.55 -1.25
N ARG A 85 15.64 -22.74 -0.22
CA ARG A 85 15.61 -21.28 -0.33
C ARG A 85 16.59 -20.76 -1.38
N ASN A 86 17.82 -21.28 -1.41
CA ASN A 86 18.82 -20.87 -2.39
C ASN A 86 18.36 -21.23 -3.81
N MET A 87 17.88 -22.45 -4.03
CA MET A 87 17.34 -22.86 -5.33
C MET A 87 16.16 -21.97 -5.75
N ALA A 88 15.22 -21.69 -4.85
CA ALA A 88 14.07 -20.84 -5.12
C ALA A 88 14.52 -19.42 -5.52
N LEU A 89 15.44 -18.81 -4.77
CA LEU A 89 15.96 -17.49 -5.08
C LEU A 89 16.71 -17.47 -6.42
N GLU A 90 17.55 -18.48 -6.69
CA GLU A 90 18.27 -18.59 -7.96
C GLU A 90 17.32 -18.72 -9.15
N LEU A 91 16.21 -19.46 -9.03
CA LEU A 91 15.20 -19.55 -10.09
C LEU A 91 14.52 -18.20 -10.35
N LEU A 92 14.22 -17.43 -9.29
CA LEU A 92 13.70 -16.08 -9.45
C LEU A 92 14.71 -15.18 -10.17
N LEU A 93 15.99 -15.27 -9.79
CA LEU A 93 17.09 -14.50 -10.39
C LEU A 93 17.42 -14.94 -11.83
N ALA A 94 17.20 -16.20 -12.19
CA ALA A 94 17.43 -16.68 -13.55
C ALA A 94 16.52 -15.96 -14.55
N SER A 95 15.30 -15.61 -14.15
CA SER A 95 14.34 -14.87 -15.00
C SER A 95 14.36 -13.35 -14.80
N HIS A 96 15.19 -12.83 -13.89
CA HIS A 96 15.26 -11.40 -13.56
C HIS A 96 16.53 -10.77 -14.15
N PRO A 97 16.47 -9.57 -14.75
CA PRO A 97 17.66 -8.92 -15.29
C PRO A 97 18.68 -8.63 -14.19
N LYS A 98 19.97 -8.78 -14.52
CA LYS A 98 21.08 -8.58 -13.58
C LYS A 98 21.36 -7.12 -13.25
N ASP A 99 20.97 -6.21 -14.14
CA ASP A 99 21.24 -4.78 -13.97
C ASP A 99 20.28 -4.14 -12.96
N CYS A 100 20.78 -4.01 -11.72
CA CYS A 100 20.10 -3.28 -10.65
C CYS A 100 20.31 -1.77 -10.72
N THR A 101 21.37 -1.29 -11.39
CA THR A 101 21.75 0.13 -11.35
C THR A 101 20.80 1.02 -12.14
N SER A 102 20.21 0.49 -13.22
CA SER A 102 19.17 1.16 -13.98
C SER A 102 17.77 1.06 -13.35
N CYS A 103 17.62 0.41 -12.19
CA CYS A 103 16.32 0.20 -11.57
C CYS A 103 16.00 1.32 -10.58
N ASN A 104 14.86 2.00 -10.77
CA ASN A 104 14.39 3.04 -9.83
C ASN A 104 14.14 2.52 -8.40
N LYS A 105 13.99 1.20 -8.23
CA LYS A 105 13.81 0.56 -6.93
C LYS A 105 15.13 0.17 -6.27
N TYR A 106 16.28 0.54 -6.86
CA TYR A 106 17.59 0.30 -6.29
C TYR A 106 17.68 0.82 -4.85
N LEU A 107 18.28 0.02 -3.95
CA LEU A 107 18.34 0.23 -2.49
C LEU A 107 17.00 0.12 -1.74
N ASN A 108 15.86 0.08 -2.44
CA ASN A 108 14.52 -0.08 -1.87
C ASN A 108 13.84 -1.39 -2.33
N CYS A 109 14.60 -2.31 -2.94
CA CYS A 109 14.09 -3.53 -3.55
C CYS A 109 14.20 -4.70 -2.56
N GLU A 110 13.07 -5.34 -2.25
CA GLU A 110 13.03 -6.49 -1.33
C GLU A 110 13.82 -7.69 -1.87
N LEU A 111 13.80 -7.90 -3.20
CA LEU A 111 14.58 -8.96 -3.84
C LEU A 111 16.09 -8.71 -3.66
N GLN A 112 16.54 -7.47 -3.83
CA GLN A 112 17.94 -7.09 -3.64
C GLN A 112 18.39 -7.31 -2.19
N ALA A 113 17.56 -6.90 -1.22
CA ALA A 113 17.83 -7.12 0.20
C ALA A 113 17.97 -8.61 0.53
N LEU A 114 17.12 -9.45 -0.05
CA LEU A 114 17.20 -10.90 0.13
C LEU A 114 18.42 -11.55 -0.52
N MET A 115 18.83 -11.08 -1.70
CA MET A 115 20.09 -11.53 -2.32
C MET A 115 21.28 -11.29 -1.39
N GLN A 116 21.33 -10.10 -0.77
CA GLN A 116 22.37 -9.74 0.19
C GLN A 116 22.28 -10.55 1.48
N TYR A 117 21.06 -10.71 2.02
CA TYR A 117 20.82 -11.47 3.24
C TYR A 117 21.22 -12.96 3.11
N MET A 118 20.88 -13.58 1.97
CA MET A 118 21.14 -15.01 1.73
C MET A 118 22.51 -15.27 1.09
N GLY A 119 23.20 -14.24 0.59
CA GLY A 119 24.49 -14.39 -0.11
C GLY A 119 24.37 -15.09 -1.47
N VAL A 120 23.23 -14.97 -2.15
CA VAL A 120 22.97 -15.63 -3.45
C VAL A 120 23.03 -14.62 -4.58
N ALA A 121 23.74 -14.95 -5.66
CA ALA A 121 23.96 -14.09 -6.83
C ALA A 121 23.49 -14.73 -8.15
N HIS A 122 23.42 -13.94 -9.22
CA HIS A 122 23.00 -14.34 -10.59
C HIS A 122 23.97 -15.31 -11.33
N SER A 123 24.86 -16.01 -10.64
CA SER A 123 25.99 -16.71 -11.25
C SER A 123 25.76 -18.19 -11.55
N ARG A 124 24.90 -18.89 -10.78
CA ARG A 124 24.79 -20.35 -10.88
C ARG A 124 23.91 -20.83 -12.05
N LEU A 125 22.80 -20.15 -12.30
CA LEU A 125 21.84 -20.53 -13.34
C LEU A 125 21.99 -19.67 -14.59
N ARG A 126 21.77 -20.27 -15.76
CA ARG A 126 21.69 -19.55 -17.03
C ARG A 126 20.50 -18.59 -17.00
N GLU A 127 20.72 -17.39 -17.50
CA GLU A 127 19.66 -16.39 -17.63
C GLU A 127 18.59 -16.85 -18.63
N ILE A 128 17.34 -16.74 -18.20
CA ILE A 128 16.14 -17.05 -18.97
C ILE A 128 15.54 -15.72 -19.41
N GLN A 129 15.56 -15.48 -20.71
CA GLN A 129 14.88 -14.31 -21.27
C GLN A 129 13.38 -14.58 -21.31
N LYS A 130 12.62 -13.65 -20.74
CA LYS A 130 11.16 -13.69 -20.77
C LYS A 130 10.64 -13.29 -22.15
N GLU A 131 9.90 -14.17 -22.81
CA GLU A 131 9.32 -13.91 -24.14
C GLU A 131 8.16 -12.91 -24.07
N ASN A 132 7.47 -12.87 -22.93
CA ASN A 132 6.24 -12.08 -22.76
C ASN A 132 6.48 -10.62 -22.30
N THR A 133 7.72 -10.11 -22.38
CA THR A 133 8.08 -8.77 -21.87
C THR A 133 7.45 -7.62 -22.65
N GLY A 134 7.15 -7.81 -23.93
CA GLY A 134 6.52 -6.80 -24.80
C GLY A 134 5.00 -6.70 -24.69
N ILE A 135 4.34 -7.61 -23.96
CA ILE A 135 2.87 -7.65 -23.85
C ILE A 135 2.36 -6.50 -22.96
N ALA A 136 3.05 -6.27 -21.85
CA ALA A 136 2.63 -5.27 -20.89
C ALA A 136 3.06 -3.87 -21.33
N LYS A 137 2.09 -3.05 -21.72
CA LYS A 137 2.34 -1.65 -22.07
C LYS A 137 2.38 -0.78 -20.80
N SER A 138 3.26 0.21 -20.82
CA SER A 138 3.27 1.27 -19.81
C SER A 138 2.22 2.32 -20.15
N ASP A 139 1.66 2.94 -19.13
CA ASP A 139 0.67 4.01 -19.24
C ASP A 139 1.22 5.30 -18.59
N ASN A 140 0.52 6.42 -18.75
CA ASN A 140 0.95 7.74 -18.25
C ASN A 140 1.15 7.80 -16.73
N LEU A 141 0.51 6.91 -15.95
CA LEU A 141 0.64 6.86 -14.49
C LEU A 141 1.44 5.67 -13.97
N ILE A 142 1.46 4.55 -14.70
CA ILE A 142 2.08 3.31 -14.24
C ILE A 142 3.05 2.81 -15.32
N LYS A 143 4.33 2.82 -14.97
CA LYS A 143 5.39 2.20 -15.75
C LYS A 143 5.45 0.70 -15.44
N ARG A 144 5.46 -0.13 -16.47
CA ARG A 144 5.50 -1.60 -16.35
C ARG A 144 6.72 -2.14 -17.08
N GLU A 145 7.65 -2.69 -16.30
CA GLU A 145 8.88 -3.33 -16.79
C GLU A 145 8.84 -4.81 -16.39
N MET A 146 8.04 -5.58 -17.12
CA MET A 146 7.71 -6.96 -16.73
C MET A 146 8.89 -7.93 -16.81
N GLN A 147 10.01 -7.56 -17.46
CA GLN A 147 11.25 -8.32 -17.34
C GLN A 147 11.71 -8.42 -15.87
N ARG A 148 11.45 -7.40 -15.04
CA ARG A 148 11.76 -7.37 -13.60
C ARG A 148 10.72 -8.07 -12.72
N CYS A 149 9.64 -8.61 -13.30
CA CYS A 149 8.60 -9.28 -12.54
C CYS A 149 9.05 -10.68 -12.11
N ILE A 150 8.88 -11.00 -10.84
CA ILE A 150 9.16 -12.34 -10.28
C ILE A 150 7.89 -13.18 -10.07
N GLN A 151 6.77 -12.76 -10.69
CA GLN A 151 5.48 -13.46 -10.64
C GLN A 151 4.97 -13.77 -9.22
N CYS A 152 5.31 -12.94 -8.22
CA CYS A 152 4.92 -13.17 -6.82
C CYS A 152 3.40 -13.08 -6.55
N GLY A 153 2.63 -12.48 -7.47
CA GLY A 153 1.17 -12.34 -7.37
C GLY A 153 0.67 -11.30 -6.36
N ARG A 154 1.54 -10.54 -5.68
CA ARG A 154 1.08 -9.49 -4.74
C ARG A 154 0.18 -8.45 -5.42
N CYS A 155 0.52 -8.03 -6.64
CA CYS A 155 -0.27 -7.04 -7.39
C CYS A 155 -1.65 -7.57 -7.83
N VAL A 156 -1.75 -8.84 -8.18
CA VAL A 156 -3.02 -9.52 -8.53
C VAL A 156 -3.93 -9.51 -7.31
N ARG A 157 -3.45 -10.05 -6.20
CA ARG A 157 -4.17 -10.09 -4.91
C ARG A 157 -4.54 -8.70 -4.40
N ALA A 158 -3.62 -7.73 -4.47
CA ALA A 158 -3.94 -6.35 -4.04
C ALA A 158 -5.00 -5.68 -4.92
N CYS A 159 -5.06 -6.01 -6.22
CA CYS A 159 -6.09 -5.46 -7.11
C CYS A 159 -7.47 -6.06 -6.81
N GLU A 160 -7.53 -7.33 -6.46
CA GLU A 160 -8.75 -8.06 -6.15
C GLU A 160 -9.20 -7.86 -4.69
N GLU A 161 -8.38 -8.27 -3.72
CA GLU A 161 -8.73 -8.32 -2.29
C GLU A 161 -8.85 -6.93 -1.67
N LEU A 162 -7.92 -6.01 -1.96
CA LEU A 162 -7.92 -4.68 -1.31
C LEU A 162 -8.82 -3.66 -2.02
N ARG A 163 -8.97 -3.79 -3.34
CA ARG A 163 -9.65 -2.77 -4.17
C ARG A 163 -10.94 -3.26 -4.81
N GLY A 164 -11.16 -4.58 -4.87
CA GLY A 164 -12.35 -5.18 -5.50
C GLY A 164 -12.42 -4.93 -7.00
N VAL A 165 -11.27 -4.72 -7.66
CA VAL A 165 -11.22 -4.40 -9.10
C VAL A 165 -10.85 -5.64 -9.93
N GLY A 166 -9.85 -6.42 -9.50
CA GLY A 166 -9.55 -7.73 -10.10
C GLY A 166 -9.09 -7.70 -11.56
N VAL A 167 -8.49 -6.60 -12.03
CA VAL A 167 -8.08 -6.42 -13.45
C VAL A 167 -6.79 -7.17 -13.78
N LEU A 168 -5.89 -7.35 -12.81
CA LEU A 168 -4.62 -8.06 -13.01
C LEU A 168 -4.80 -9.55 -12.73
N THR A 169 -4.24 -10.41 -13.58
CA THR A 169 -4.31 -11.87 -13.44
C THR A 169 -3.00 -12.53 -13.91
N PHE A 170 -2.85 -13.82 -13.61
CA PHE A 170 -1.85 -14.69 -14.20
C PHE A 170 -2.32 -15.19 -15.57
N ASN A 171 -1.54 -14.90 -16.61
CA ASN A 171 -1.73 -15.41 -17.96
C ASN A 171 -0.62 -16.42 -18.29
N LYS A 172 -0.87 -17.32 -19.24
CA LYS A 172 0.11 -18.31 -19.71
C LYS A 172 0.19 -18.29 -21.23
N LYS A 173 1.40 -18.15 -21.76
CA LYS A 173 1.68 -18.16 -23.20
C LYS A 173 3.03 -18.82 -23.45
N ASN A 174 3.09 -19.73 -24.42
CA ASN A 174 4.29 -20.52 -24.75
C ASN A 174 4.93 -21.24 -23.55
N GLY A 175 4.11 -21.69 -22.58
CA GLY A 175 4.61 -22.34 -21.36
C GLY A 175 5.13 -21.37 -20.29
N GLU A 176 5.36 -20.09 -20.61
CA GLU A 176 5.72 -19.05 -19.66
C GLU A 176 4.47 -18.42 -19.03
N THR A 177 4.51 -18.17 -17.72
CA THR A 177 3.46 -17.45 -17.00
C THR A 177 3.84 -15.97 -16.90
N TYR A 178 2.90 -15.04 -16.99
CA TYR A 178 3.16 -13.62 -16.78
C TYR A 178 1.96 -12.94 -16.14
N ILE A 179 2.16 -11.74 -15.59
CA ILE A 179 1.08 -10.98 -14.93
C ILE A 179 0.68 -9.81 -15.82
N TYR A 180 -0.54 -9.85 -16.33
CA TYR A 180 -1.11 -8.75 -17.09
C TYR A 180 -2.63 -8.70 -16.93
N THR A 181 -3.34 -8.01 -17.82
CA THR A 181 -4.80 -7.98 -17.81
C THR A 181 -5.36 -9.23 -18.47
N LYS A 182 -6.61 -9.58 -18.16
CA LYS A 182 -7.23 -10.85 -18.62
C LYS A 182 -7.24 -11.06 -20.14
N ASP A 183 -7.37 -9.98 -20.91
CA ASP A 183 -7.43 -10.02 -22.38
C ASP A 183 -6.17 -9.45 -23.04
N ASP A 184 -5.07 -9.31 -22.29
CA ASP A 184 -3.86 -8.59 -22.71
C ASP A 184 -4.10 -7.18 -23.25
N LYS A 185 -5.16 -6.51 -22.75
CA LYS A 185 -5.48 -5.10 -23.06
C LYS A 185 -4.68 -4.12 -22.20
N PRO A 186 -4.34 -2.92 -22.71
CA PRO A 186 -3.77 -1.83 -21.91
C PRO A 186 -4.63 -1.50 -20.69
N LEU A 187 -4.04 -1.04 -19.58
CA LEU A 187 -4.81 -0.74 -18.36
C LEU A 187 -5.88 0.33 -18.62
N LYS A 188 -5.61 1.28 -19.50
CA LYS A 188 -6.56 2.33 -19.90
C LYS A 188 -7.84 1.80 -20.55
N GLU A 189 -7.79 0.64 -21.18
CA GLU A 189 -8.91 -0.01 -21.87
C GLU A 189 -9.63 -1.04 -20.96
N THR A 190 -9.29 -1.07 -19.67
CA THR A 190 -9.87 -1.99 -18.67
C THR A 190 -10.47 -1.20 -17.51
N ASP A 191 -11.14 -1.89 -16.58
CA ASP A 191 -11.70 -1.29 -15.35
C ASP A 191 -10.65 -0.83 -14.33
N CYS A 192 -9.38 -0.68 -14.74
CA CYS A 192 -8.31 -0.22 -13.88
C CYS A 192 -8.60 1.20 -13.37
N ARG A 193 -8.70 1.35 -12.05
CA ARG A 193 -8.90 2.66 -11.39
C ARG A 193 -7.62 3.48 -11.21
N PHE A 194 -6.47 2.96 -11.66
CA PHE A 194 -5.15 3.56 -11.47
C PHE A 194 -4.85 3.97 -10.00
N CYS A 195 -5.28 3.13 -9.06
CA CYS A 195 -5.18 3.42 -7.63
C CYS A 195 -3.79 3.23 -7.03
N GLY A 196 -2.81 2.73 -7.80
CA GLY A 196 -1.43 2.53 -7.35
C GLY A 196 -1.20 1.35 -6.40
N ALA A 197 -2.24 0.61 -5.97
CA ALA A 197 -2.08 -0.51 -5.03
C ALA A 197 -1.08 -1.57 -5.53
N CYS A 198 -1.08 -1.86 -6.83
CA CYS A 198 -0.13 -2.78 -7.45
C CYS A 198 1.32 -2.28 -7.43
N VAL A 199 1.54 -0.95 -7.50
CA VAL A 199 2.86 -0.31 -7.40
C VAL A 199 3.39 -0.45 -5.98
N GLU A 200 2.54 -0.19 -4.98
CA GLU A 200 2.93 -0.20 -3.56
C GLU A 200 3.37 -1.57 -3.08
N VAL A 201 2.66 -2.62 -3.47
CA VAL A 201 2.94 -3.99 -3.01
C VAL A 201 4.00 -4.72 -3.84
N CYS A 202 4.38 -4.19 -5.01
CA CYS A 202 5.35 -4.85 -5.88
C CYS A 202 6.70 -4.95 -5.15
N PRO A 203 7.29 -6.14 -4.92
CA PRO A 203 8.55 -6.25 -4.18
C PRO A 203 9.77 -5.82 -5.02
N THR A 204 9.67 -5.93 -6.35
CA THR A 204 10.71 -5.57 -7.33
C THR A 204 10.38 -4.26 -8.06
N GLY A 205 11.18 -3.89 -9.06
CA GLY A 205 10.93 -2.73 -9.93
C GLY A 205 10.03 -3.01 -11.14
N ALA A 206 9.15 -4.02 -11.07
CA ALA A 206 8.33 -4.43 -12.22
C ALA A 206 7.14 -3.50 -12.51
N ILE A 207 6.51 -2.98 -11.46
CA ILE A 207 5.38 -2.06 -11.55
C ILE A 207 5.75 -0.82 -10.75
N GLN A 208 5.78 0.33 -11.41
CA GLN A 208 6.29 1.59 -10.85
C GLN A 208 5.33 2.73 -11.18
N ASP A 209 5.26 3.73 -10.29
CA ASP A 209 4.58 4.99 -10.57
C ASP A 209 5.49 5.88 -11.43
N VAL A 210 4.95 6.52 -12.46
CA VAL A 210 5.72 7.35 -13.41
C VAL A 210 6.30 8.60 -12.73
N GLU A 211 5.56 9.23 -11.83
CA GLU A 211 6.03 10.40 -11.07
C GLU A 211 6.97 10.00 -9.91
N GLY A 212 7.15 8.70 -9.68
CA GLY A 212 8.18 8.15 -8.82
C GLY A 212 7.82 8.19 -7.33
N VAL A 213 6.98 7.25 -6.88
CA VAL A 213 6.76 6.98 -5.44
C VAL A 213 8.06 6.62 -4.70
N PHE A 214 9.06 6.13 -5.42
CA PHE A 214 10.39 5.78 -4.91
C PHE A 214 11.48 6.78 -5.31
N SER A 215 11.12 7.92 -5.92
CA SER A 215 12.06 8.98 -6.24
C SER A 215 12.58 9.61 -4.95
N LYS A 216 13.91 9.78 -4.84
CA LYS A 216 14.53 10.40 -3.66
C LYS A 216 14.10 11.86 -3.44
N ASN A 217 13.57 12.50 -4.48
CA ASN A 217 13.29 13.93 -4.49
C ASN A 217 11.86 14.28 -4.02
N VAL A 218 10.96 13.29 -3.85
CA VAL A 218 9.58 13.55 -3.45
C VAL A 218 9.25 12.70 -2.20
N PRO A 219 8.82 13.32 -1.09
CA PRO A 219 8.37 12.56 0.08
C PRO A 219 7.24 11.60 -0.29
N ARG A 220 7.32 10.35 0.19
CA ARG A 220 6.38 9.27 -0.16
C ARG A 220 4.91 9.65 0.03
N ASN A 221 4.59 10.36 1.11
CA ASN A 221 3.23 10.85 1.39
C ASN A 221 2.74 11.87 0.34
N MET A 222 3.63 12.73 -0.16
CA MET A 222 3.32 13.71 -1.21
C MET A 222 3.06 13.03 -2.55
N ALA A 223 3.86 12.01 -2.89
CA ALA A 223 3.67 11.23 -4.11
C ALA A 223 2.39 10.37 -4.07
N LEU A 224 2.05 9.80 -2.91
CA LEU A 224 0.89 8.90 -2.78
C LEU A 224 -0.44 9.64 -2.59
N VAL A 225 -0.43 10.71 -1.78
CA VAL A 225 -1.65 11.45 -1.43
C VAL A 225 -1.45 12.95 -1.71
N PRO A 226 -1.29 13.34 -2.98
CA PRO A 226 -1.01 14.73 -3.35
C PRO A 226 -2.15 15.67 -2.94
N CYS A 227 -3.40 15.20 -3.00
CA CYS A 227 -4.56 16.01 -2.62
C CYS A 227 -4.49 16.49 -1.16
N LYS A 228 -4.07 15.64 -0.22
CA LYS A 228 -3.91 16.00 1.21
C LYS A 228 -2.74 16.96 1.43
N ASN A 229 -1.64 16.79 0.70
CA ASN A 229 -0.45 17.64 0.87
C ASN A 229 -0.61 19.00 0.19
N ASN A 230 -1.26 19.06 -0.97
CA ASN A 230 -1.50 20.30 -1.71
C ASN A 230 -2.68 21.11 -1.13
N CYS A 231 -3.50 20.50 -0.27
CA CYS A 231 -4.51 21.23 0.49
C CYS A 231 -3.83 22.10 1.56
N PRO A 232 -4.00 23.44 1.56
CA PRO A 232 -3.38 24.30 2.58
C PRO A 232 -3.77 23.98 4.02
N ALA A 233 -4.94 23.34 4.21
CA ALA A 233 -5.43 22.91 5.52
C ALA A 233 -5.08 21.46 5.86
N HIS A 234 -4.39 20.73 4.97
CA HIS A 234 -4.06 19.31 5.09
C HIS A 234 -5.24 18.41 5.51
N THR A 235 -6.43 18.72 4.97
CA THR A 235 -7.66 17.95 5.23
C THR A 235 -7.54 16.54 4.63
N ASP A 236 -8.15 15.55 5.28
CA ASP A 236 -8.15 14.17 4.78
C ASP A 236 -9.13 13.97 3.61
N ILE A 237 -8.70 14.45 2.44
CA ILE A 237 -9.46 14.44 1.21
C ILE A 237 -9.85 13.03 0.76
N PRO A 238 -8.94 12.04 0.74
CA PRO A 238 -9.31 10.68 0.36
C PRO A 238 -10.41 10.09 1.25
N MET A 239 -10.34 10.32 2.57
CA MET A 239 -11.31 9.76 3.51
C MET A 239 -12.70 10.32 3.30
N TYR A 240 -12.87 11.65 3.20
CA TYR A 240 -14.21 12.20 3.01
C TYR A 240 -14.78 11.89 1.63
N ILE A 241 -13.96 11.82 0.57
CA ILE A 241 -14.43 11.39 -0.77
C ILE A 241 -14.98 9.95 -0.68
N ARG A 242 -14.27 9.05 0.02
CA ARG A 242 -14.74 7.68 0.24
C ARG A 242 -16.08 7.67 0.96
N LEU A 243 -16.24 8.46 2.02
CA LEU A 243 -17.51 8.54 2.76
C LEU A 243 -18.66 9.10 1.90
N VAL A 244 -18.40 10.13 1.09
CA VAL A 244 -19.39 10.68 0.15
C VAL A 244 -19.79 9.63 -0.89
N SER A 245 -18.84 8.85 -1.42
CA SER A 245 -19.14 7.78 -2.38
C SER A 245 -19.99 6.65 -1.79
N GLN A 246 -20.04 6.55 -0.45
CA GLN A 246 -20.87 5.60 0.29
C GLN A 246 -22.21 6.21 0.76
N GLY A 247 -22.53 7.45 0.37
CA GLY A 247 -23.72 8.17 0.84
C GLY A 247 -23.65 8.65 2.30
N ARG A 248 -22.48 8.54 2.95
CA ARG A 248 -22.28 8.89 4.37
C ARG A 248 -21.87 10.35 4.54
N TYR A 249 -22.75 11.28 4.16
CA TYR A 249 -22.43 12.71 4.10
C TYR A 249 -22.09 13.33 5.46
N SER A 250 -22.86 13.03 6.52
CA SER A 250 -22.58 13.57 7.86
C SER A 250 -21.26 13.08 8.46
N ASP A 251 -20.84 11.86 8.13
CA ASP A 251 -19.51 11.37 8.52
C ASP A 251 -18.41 12.07 7.71
N ALA A 252 -18.62 12.28 6.41
CA ALA A 252 -17.70 13.04 5.57
C ALA A 252 -17.50 14.47 6.10
N VAL A 253 -18.58 15.15 6.48
CA VAL A 253 -18.51 16.50 7.08
C VAL A 253 -17.82 16.49 8.44
N SER A 254 -17.95 15.42 9.21
CA SER A 254 -17.20 15.26 10.46
C SER A 254 -15.69 15.25 10.20
N VAL A 255 -15.23 14.48 9.21
CA VAL A 255 -13.81 14.44 8.79
C VAL A 255 -13.35 15.81 8.28
N ILE A 256 -14.15 16.47 7.44
CA ILE A 256 -13.82 17.81 6.93
C ILE A 256 -13.66 18.81 8.09
N ARG A 257 -14.54 18.75 9.09
CA ARG A 257 -14.55 19.67 10.24
C ARG A 257 -13.42 19.45 11.25
N GLU A 258 -12.66 18.37 11.15
CA GLU A 258 -11.44 18.18 11.94
C GLU A 258 -10.40 19.28 11.67
N LYS A 259 -10.37 19.79 10.43
CA LYS A 259 -9.45 20.85 10.00
C LYS A 259 -10.15 22.13 9.60
N LEU A 260 -11.36 22.05 9.05
CA LEU A 260 -12.07 23.20 8.47
C LEU A 260 -13.28 23.62 9.32
N THR A 261 -13.19 24.80 9.95
CA THR A 261 -14.28 25.33 10.78
C THR A 261 -15.54 25.69 9.96
N PHE A 262 -15.35 26.22 8.74
CA PHE A 262 -16.42 26.71 7.86
C PHE A 262 -16.41 26.00 6.51
N PRO A 263 -16.73 24.70 6.47
CA PRO A 263 -16.61 23.91 5.24
C PRO A 263 -17.61 24.36 4.17
N HIS A 264 -18.78 24.90 4.56
CA HIS A 264 -19.78 25.45 3.64
C HIS A 264 -19.22 26.65 2.86
N SER A 265 -18.71 27.69 3.55
CA SER A 265 -18.11 28.86 2.91
C SER A 265 -16.92 28.47 2.04
N LEU A 266 -16.06 27.57 2.54
CA LEU A 266 -14.93 27.04 1.77
C LEU A 266 -15.36 26.19 0.56
N GLY A 267 -16.61 25.74 0.47
CA GLY A 267 -17.17 25.13 -0.75
C GLY A 267 -17.21 26.11 -1.92
N TYR A 268 -17.36 27.41 -1.65
CA TYR A 268 -17.48 28.45 -2.69
C TYR A 268 -16.17 29.21 -2.96
N ILE A 269 -15.39 29.49 -1.91
CA ILE A 269 -14.20 30.36 -2.04
C ILE A 269 -12.88 29.60 -2.22
N CYS A 270 -12.89 28.27 -2.14
CA CYS A 270 -11.66 27.48 -2.20
C CYS A 270 -11.02 27.54 -3.60
N THR A 271 -9.72 27.82 -3.61
CA THR A 271 -8.85 27.86 -4.79
C THR A 271 -8.45 26.49 -5.32
N HIS A 272 -8.95 25.40 -4.71
CA HIS A 272 -8.83 24.02 -5.20
C HIS A 272 -7.40 23.58 -5.60
N ALA A 273 -6.36 24.06 -4.90
CA ALA A 273 -4.96 23.68 -5.14
C ALA A 273 -4.71 22.15 -5.11
N CYS A 274 -5.53 21.41 -4.37
CA CYS A 274 -5.51 19.96 -4.33
C CYS A 274 -5.94 19.28 -5.65
N GLU A 275 -6.71 19.97 -6.50
CA GLU A 275 -7.15 19.47 -7.81
C GLU A 275 -6.06 19.67 -8.86
N SER A 276 -5.33 20.79 -8.80
CA SER A 276 -4.23 21.10 -9.72
C SER A 276 -3.06 20.11 -9.60
N GLY A 277 -2.92 19.41 -8.46
CA GLY A 277 -1.94 18.33 -8.29
C GLY A 277 -2.55 16.93 -8.38
N CYS A 278 -3.76 16.80 -8.91
CA CYS A 278 -4.39 15.48 -9.02
C CYS A 278 -3.72 14.65 -10.11
N LYS A 279 -3.20 13.47 -9.76
CA LYS A 279 -2.61 12.53 -10.72
C LYS A 279 -3.55 12.14 -11.86
N ARG A 280 -4.87 12.21 -11.66
CA ARG A 280 -5.85 11.87 -12.70
C ARG A 280 -5.79 12.79 -13.93
N MET A 281 -5.19 13.98 -13.83
CA MET A 281 -4.96 14.86 -14.99
C MET A 281 -4.14 14.19 -16.09
N HIS A 282 -3.28 13.23 -15.75
CA HIS A 282 -2.49 12.46 -16.73
C HIS A 282 -3.30 11.40 -17.48
N LEU A 283 -4.54 11.16 -17.04
CA LEU A 283 -5.48 10.24 -17.68
C LEU A 283 -6.64 10.99 -18.31
N ASN A 284 -7.41 11.68 -17.47
CA ASN A 284 -8.65 12.39 -17.79
C ASN A 284 -8.63 13.76 -17.05
N GLU A 285 -9.69 14.06 -16.30
CA GLU A 285 -9.84 15.29 -15.52
C GLU A 285 -9.54 15.07 -14.01
N PRO A 286 -9.18 16.13 -13.27
CA PRO A 286 -8.99 16.05 -11.83
C PRO A 286 -10.32 15.72 -11.12
N ILE A 287 -10.23 15.13 -9.93
CA ILE A 287 -11.41 14.96 -9.09
C ILE A 287 -11.90 16.36 -8.68
N ALA A 288 -13.20 16.63 -8.82
CA ALA A 288 -13.84 17.86 -8.38
C ALA A 288 -13.98 17.91 -6.83
N ILE A 289 -12.85 17.91 -6.13
CA ILE A 289 -12.72 17.86 -4.68
C ILE A 289 -13.50 18.99 -4.00
N ARG A 290 -13.46 20.22 -4.54
CA ARG A 290 -14.19 21.37 -4.01
C ARG A 290 -15.70 21.15 -4.09
N GLU A 291 -16.20 20.68 -5.23
CA GLU A 291 -17.63 20.44 -5.43
C GLU A 291 -18.12 19.26 -4.59
N ILE A 292 -17.33 18.18 -4.47
CA ILE A 292 -17.64 17.05 -3.57
C ILE A 292 -17.75 17.52 -2.11
N LYS A 293 -16.80 18.36 -1.67
CA LYS A 293 -16.83 18.95 -0.32
C LYS A 293 -18.08 19.81 -0.12
N ARG A 294 -18.43 20.64 -1.12
CA ARG A 294 -19.63 21.49 -1.07
C ARG A 294 -20.89 20.63 -0.98
N PHE A 295 -21.03 19.65 -1.87
CA PHE A 295 -22.14 18.70 -1.90
C PHE A 295 -22.30 17.96 -0.56
N ALA A 296 -21.21 17.46 0.02
CA ALA A 296 -21.25 16.78 1.31
C ALA A 296 -21.81 17.67 2.44
N VAL A 297 -21.48 18.96 2.42
CA VAL A 297 -21.94 19.92 3.44
C VAL A 297 -23.38 20.36 3.21
N GLU A 298 -23.79 20.53 1.96
CA GLU A 298 -25.19 20.83 1.61
C GLU A 298 -26.14 19.67 1.96
N ASN A 299 -25.65 18.43 1.97
CA ASN A 299 -26.41 17.22 2.31
C ASN A 299 -26.15 16.70 3.75
N ASP A 300 -25.60 17.53 4.66
CA ASP A 300 -25.38 17.17 6.07
C ASP A 300 -26.65 17.37 6.92
N GLU A 301 -27.64 16.50 6.73
CA GLU A 301 -28.90 16.56 7.48
C GLU A 301 -28.72 16.18 8.96
N ALA A 302 -27.98 15.12 9.24
CA ALA A 302 -27.87 14.57 10.59
C ALA A 302 -26.90 15.34 11.50
N GLN A 303 -26.01 16.16 10.93
CA GLN A 303 -25.03 17.00 11.65
C GLN A 303 -24.29 16.24 12.74
N ALA A 304 -23.89 14.99 12.43
CA ALA A 304 -23.32 14.04 13.39
C ALA A 304 -22.11 14.61 14.17
N TRP A 305 -21.36 15.50 13.53
CA TRP A 305 -20.22 16.21 14.13
C TRP A 305 -20.61 16.99 15.40
N ARG A 306 -21.82 17.55 15.50
CA ARG A 306 -22.28 18.32 16.68
C ARG A 306 -22.29 17.49 17.95
N LYS A 307 -22.62 16.20 17.83
CA LYS A 307 -22.64 15.26 18.96
C LYS A 307 -21.24 14.88 19.44
N LYS A 308 -20.24 14.98 18.55
CA LYS A 308 -18.84 14.61 18.79
C LYS A 308 -17.95 15.81 19.18
N VAL A 309 -18.53 17.01 19.33
CA VAL A 309 -17.77 18.19 19.77
C VAL A 309 -17.41 18.06 21.25
N VAL A 310 -16.11 18.01 21.53
CA VAL A 310 -15.61 18.09 22.91
C VAL A 310 -15.82 19.50 23.43
N LYS A 311 -16.73 19.67 24.38
CA LYS A 311 -16.94 20.93 25.09
C LYS A 311 -16.02 20.98 26.30
N ASN A 312 -15.00 21.83 26.26
CA ASN A 312 -14.20 22.12 27.44
C ASN A 312 -15.06 22.75 28.54
N LYS A 313 -14.78 22.42 29.81
CA LYS A 313 -15.45 23.06 30.95
C LYS A 313 -15.24 24.58 30.89
N PRO A 314 -16.26 25.40 31.20
CA PRO A 314 -16.12 26.85 31.22
C PRO A 314 -14.97 27.24 32.17
N ASN A 315 -13.97 27.96 31.66
CA ASN A 315 -12.79 28.36 32.43
C ASN A 315 -12.96 29.72 33.14
N GLY A 316 -14.18 30.25 33.23
CA GLY A 316 -14.51 31.56 33.81
C GLY A 316 -13.98 32.76 33.01
N LYS A 317 -13.24 32.55 31.91
CA LYS A 317 -12.69 33.64 31.08
C LYS A 317 -13.69 34.02 29.99
N LYS A 318 -13.97 35.32 29.85
CA LYS A 318 -14.78 35.86 28.75
C LYS A 318 -13.97 35.77 27.45
N SER A 319 -14.42 34.95 26.50
CA SER A 319 -13.86 34.90 25.15
C SER A 319 -14.57 35.92 24.25
N GLY A 320 -13.81 36.86 23.68
CA GLY A 320 -14.29 37.80 22.68
C GLY A 320 -13.84 37.40 21.28
N TYR A 321 -14.71 37.50 20.29
CA TYR A 321 -14.39 37.27 18.88
C TYR A 321 -14.06 38.61 18.23
N TYR A 322 -12.83 38.81 17.77
CA TYR A 322 -12.46 39.97 16.97
C TYR A 322 -12.53 39.59 15.49
N TRP A 323 -13.50 40.17 14.77
CA TRP A 323 -13.59 40.01 13.33
C TRP A 323 -12.71 41.06 12.66
N ARG A 324 -11.57 40.66 12.10
CA ARG A 324 -10.68 41.55 11.36
C ARG A 324 -11.03 41.46 9.87
N ARG A 325 -11.50 42.56 9.28
CA ARG A 325 -11.81 42.65 7.85
C ARG A 325 -10.49 42.53 7.05
N PRO A 326 -10.29 41.53 6.16
CA PRO A 326 -9.01 41.35 5.49
C PRO A 326 -8.80 42.44 4.44
N ARG A 327 -7.69 43.17 4.50
CA ARG A 327 -7.13 43.80 3.30
C ARG A 327 -6.35 42.70 2.56
N ARG A 328 -6.97 42.13 1.51
CA ARG A 328 -6.53 40.99 0.67
C ARG A 328 -6.78 39.60 1.27
N ASN A 329 -7.73 38.87 0.66
CA ASN A 329 -7.96 37.42 0.54
C ASN A 329 -7.68 36.42 1.68
N ASP A 330 -7.40 36.86 2.91
CA ASP A 330 -7.18 35.95 4.03
C ASP A 330 -8.21 36.19 5.15
N SER A 331 -9.36 35.53 5.07
CA SER A 331 -10.34 35.51 6.17
C SER A 331 -9.95 34.43 7.18
N SER A 332 -8.93 34.69 7.98
CA SER A 332 -8.58 33.87 9.14
C SER A 332 -9.29 34.40 10.40
N ILE A 333 -10.04 33.53 11.08
CA ILE A 333 -10.56 33.83 12.42
C ILE A 333 -9.44 33.56 13.42
N LEU A 334 -8.81 34.63 13.91
CA LEU A 334 -7.83 34.56 14.98
C LEU A 334 -8.55 34.37 16.33
N PHE A 335 -8.42 33.18 16.92
CA PHE A 335 -8.84 32.93 18.30
C PHE A 335 -7.81 33.51 19.28
N GLY A 336 -7.94 34.81 19.59
CA GLY A 336 -7.14 35.46 20.62
C GLY A 336 -7.66 35.15 22.02
N LYS A 337 -6.89 34.41 22.84
CA LYS A 337 -7.05 34.47 24.30
C LYS A 337 -6.55 35.84 24.76
N LYS A 338 -7.43 36.74 25.22
CA LYS A 338 -7.00 37.91 26.00
C LYS A 338 -6.45 37.41 27.34
N GLY A 339 -5.20 37.74 27.61
CA GLY A 339 -4.54 37.44 28.87
C GLY A 339 -3.13 38.03 28.91
N LEU A 340 -3.05 39.34 29.14
CA LEU A 340 -2.36 39.93 30.29
C LEU A 340 -3.29 41.01 30.85
#